data_AF-A0A3D0P1X3-F1
#
_entry.id   AF-A0A3D0P1X3-F1
#
_cell.length_a   1.000
_cell.length_b   1.000
_cell.length_c   1.000
_cell.angle_alpha   90.00
_cell.angle_beta   90.00
_cell.angle_gamma   90.00
#
_symmetry.space_group_name_H-M   'P 1'
#
loop_
_entity.id
_entity.type
_entity.pdbx_description
1 polymer ?
#
loop_
_entity_poly.entity_id
_entity_poly.type
_entity_poly.pdbx_seq_one_letter_code
_entity_poly.pdbx_strand_id
1 'polypeptide(L)' 'MNTDTEKISVPRFMNIFKKFSASDKIKIADQINRETFEARWKLLDAELPDVELSEQEIMDEVRAVRYAEKDKR' A
#
# COMPACT_ATOMS: atom_id res chain seq x y z
N MET A 1 13.68 18.78 23.46
CA MET A 1 14.49 18.54 22.24
C MET A 1 13.78 19.26 21.10
N ASN A 2 14.36 20.31 20.54
CA ASN A 2 13.76 21.00 19.39
C ASN A 2 14.02 20.15 18.15
N THR A 3 12.98 19.47 17.66
CA THR A 3 12.99 18.81 16.36
C THR A 3 12.55 19.83 15.31
N ASP A 4 13.43 20.79 15.01
CA ASP A 4 13.28 21.55 13.77
C ASP A 4 13.59 20.58 12.63
N THR A 5 12.53 20.04 12.00
CA THR A 5 12.66 19.29 10.75
C THR A 5 13.06 20.26 9.65
N GLU A 6 14.37 20.45 9.49
CA GLU A 6 14.93 21.21 8.36
C GLU A 6 14.46 20.54 7.06
N LYS A 7 13.66 21.26 6.25
CA LYS A 7 13.22 20.77 4.95
C LYS A 7 14.44 20.73 4.01
N ILE A 8 14.86 19.53 3.63
CA ILE A 8 15.92 19.34 2.63
C ILE A 8 15.34 19.27 1.22
N SER A 9 16.05 19.84 0.24
CA SER A 9 15.68 19.71 -1.17
C SER A 9 16.02 18.33 -1.72
N VAL A 10 15.34 17.89 -2.79
CA VAL A 10 15.64 16.61 -3.46
C VAL A 10 17.11 16.51 -3.91
N PRO A 11 17.73 17.53 -4.53
CA PRO A 11 19.16 17.47 -4.85
C PRO A 11 20.05 17.31 -3.61
N ARG A 12 19.73 17.98 -2.50
CA ARG A 12 20.45 17.85 -1.23
C ARG A 12 20.32 16.43 -0.68
N PHE A 13 19.12 15.86 -0.70
CA PHE A 13 18.88 14.47 -0.33
C PHE A 13 19.70 13.51 -1.19
N MET A 14 19.68 13.64 -2.51
CA MET A 14 20.43 12.76 -3.41
C MET A 14 21.94 12.82 -3.17
N ASN A 15 22.47 14.01 -2.85
CA ASN A 15 23.88 14.16 -2.49
C ASN A 15 24.23 13.49 -1.16
N ILE A 16 23.34 13.52 -0.18
CA ILE A 16 23.50 12.79 1.09
C ILE A 16 23.39 11.29 0.84
N PHE A 17 22.36 10.84 0.11
CA PHE A 17 22.12 9.44 -0.23
C PHE A 17 23.33 8.78 -0.88
N LYS A 18 23.99 9.48 -1.82
CA LYS A 18 25.18 8.99 -2.52
C LYS A 18 26.37 8.71 -1.59
N LYS A 19 26.45 9.38 -0.44
CA LYS A 19 27.55 9.24 0.53
C LYS A 19 27.43 8.00 1.42
N PHE A 20 26.26 7.35 1.47
CA PHE A 20 26.08 6.13 2.24
C PHE A 20 26.75 4.91 1.58
N SER A 21 27.03 3.90 2.41
CA SER A 21 27.47 2.58 1.94
C SER A 21 26.39 1.91 1.09
N ALA A 22 26.76 0.89 0.30
CA ALA A 22 25.78 0.13 -0.48
C ALA A 22 24.73 -0.55 0.43
N SER A 23 25.15 -1.08 1.57
CA SER A 23 24.25 -1.71 2.56
C SER A 23 23.25 -0.70 3.14
N ASP A 24 23.72 0.49 3.50
CA ASP A 24 22.84 1.52 4.06
C ASP A 24 21.90 2.10 3.01
N LYS A 25 22.34 2.22 1.75
CA LYS A 25 21.47 2.61 0.63
C LYS A 25 20.30 1.65 0.45
N ILE A 26 20.55 0.34 0.59
CA ILE A 26 19.48 -0.67 0.51
C ILE A 26 18.49 -0.47 1.66
N LYS A 27 18.97 -0.32 2.90
CA LYS A 27 18.10 -0.08 4.06
C LYS A 27 17.25 1.19 3.91
N ILE A 28 17.85 2.28 3.42
CA ILE A 28 17.15 3.53 3.15
C ILE A 28 16.09 3.33 2.06
N ALA A 29 16.41 2.63 0.97
CA ALA A 29 15.46 2.35 -0.10
C ALA A 29 14.28 1.48 0.39
N ASP A 30 14.54 0.46 1.21
CA ASP A 30 13.49 -0.39 1.78
C ASP A 30 12.54 0.40 2.68
N GLN A 31 13.07 1.35 3.46
CA GLN A 31 12.25 2.23 4.29
C GLN A 31 11.36 3.14 3.43
N ILE A 32 11.94 3.81 2.43
CA ILE A 32 11.20 4.67 1.50
C ILE A 32 10.11 3.87 0.77
N ASN A 33 10.41 2.65 0.34
CA ASN A 33 9.44 1.78 -0.33
C ASN A 33 8.27 1.42 0.57
N ARG A 34 8.53 1.10 1.85
CA ARG A 34 7.48 0.83 2.84
C ARG A 34 6.55 2.02 3.04
N GLU A 35 7.12 3.20 3.30
CA GLU A 35 6.35 4.43 3.52
C GLU A 35 5.55 4.82 2.26
N THR A 36 6.16 4.70 1.09
CA THR A 36 5.50 4.97 -0.19
C THR A 36 4.35 3.99 -0.45
N PHE A 37 4.55 2.71 -0.17
CA PHE A 37 3.52 1.70 -0.29
C PHE A 37 2.35 2.00 0.64
N GLU A 38 2.61 2.29 1.91
CA GLU A 38 1.57 2.62 2.90
C GLU A 38 0.77 3.86 2.48
N ALA A 39 1.43 4.91 2.00
CA ALA A 39 0.76 6.12 1.52
C ALA A 39 -0.13 5.82 0.29
N ARG A 40 0.36 5.04 -0.67
CA ARG A 40 -0.43 4.62 -1.84
C ARG A 40 -1.60 3.72 -1.44
N TRP A 41 -1.38 2.82 -0.48
CA TRP A 41 -2.42 1.94 0.02
C TRP A 41 -3.54 2.74 0.67
N LYS A 42 -3.23 3.72 1.52
CA LYS A 42 -4.23 4.61 2.13
C LYS A 42 -5.03 5.40 1.11
N LEU A 43 -4.40 5.84 0.02
CA LEU A 43 -5.11 6.51 -1.08
C LEU A 43 -6.06 5.56 -1.79
N LEU A 44 -5.59 4.34 -2.12
CA LEU A 44 -6.42 3.32 -2.75
C LEU A 44 -7.59 2.93 -1.85
N ASP A 45 -7.34 2.70 -0.56
CA ASP A 45 -8.34 2.35 0.44
C ASP A 45 -9.42 3.43 0.58
N ALA A 46 -9.04 4.71 0.49
CA ALA A 46 -9.99 5.83 0.50
C ALA A 46 -10.78 5.98 -0.82
N GLU A 47 -10.26 5.47 -1.93
CA GLU A 47 -10.94 5.46 -3.23
C GLU A 47 -11.85 4.24 -3.41
N LEU A 48 -11.60 3.17 -2.66
CA LEU A 48 -12.48 2.01 -2.66
C LEU A 48 -13.83 2.42 -2.07
N PRO A 49 -14.93 2.16 -2.78
CA PRO A 49 -16.24 2.46 -2.23
C PRO A 49 -16.42 1.62 -0.95
N ASP A 50 -16.89 2.26 0.11
CA ASP A 50 -17.24 1.60 1.37
C ASP A 50 -18.54 0.83 1.14
N VAL A 51 -18.44 -0.24 0.35
CA VAL A 51 -19.57 -1.14 0.08
C VAL A 51 -19.58 -2.15 1.20
N GLU A 52 -20.44 -1.91 2.20
CA GLU A 52 -20.93 -3.02 2.99
C GLU A 52 -21.67 -3.95 2.03
N LEU A 53 -21.05 -5.09 1.70
CA LEU A 53 -21.76 -6.18 1.07
C LEU A 53 -22.86 -6.61 2.03
N SER A 54 -24.11 -6.49 1.58
CA SER A 54 -25.23 -6.99 2.35
C SER A 54 -25.13 -8.52 2.50
N GLU A 55 -25.68 -9.07 3.58
CA GLU A 55 -25.77 -10.51 3.79
C GLU A 55 -26.39 -11.23 2.58
N GLN A 56 -27.34 -10.57 1.91
CA GLN A 56 -27.99 -11.08 0.70
C GLN A 56 -27.02 -11.19 -0.47
N GLU A 57 -26.19 -10.17 -0.72
CA GLU A 57 -25.18 -10.19 -1.80
C GLU A 57 -24.11 -11.26 -1.56
N ILE A 58 -23.70 -11.47 -0.30
CA ILE A 58 -22.78 -12.55 0.07
C ILE A 58 -23.43 -13.92 -0.21
N MET A 59 -24.70 -14.08 0.19
CA MET A 59 -25.42 -15.34 0.01
C MET A 59 -25.70 -15.66 -1.46
N ASP A 60 -25.91 -14.65 -2.29
CA ASP A 60 -26.10 -14.82 -3.73
C ASP A 60 -24.81 -15.26 -4.43
N GLU A 61 -23.66 -14.71 -4.05
CA GLU A 61 -22.34 -15.16 -4.55
C GLU A 61 -22.03 -16.61 -4.12
N VAL A 62 -22.27 -16.95 -2.86
CA VAL A 62 -22.09 -18.32 -2.34
C VAL A 62 -23.00 -19.32 -3.06
N ARG A 63 -24.24 -18.92 -3.35
CA ARG A 63 -25.19 -19.72 -4.12
C ARG A 63 -24.71 -19.88 -5.57
N ALA A 64 -24.28 -18.81 -6.22
CA ALA A 64 -23.76 -18.86 -7.58
C ALA A 64 -22.63 -19.89 -7.71
N VAL A 65 -21.65 -19.89 -6.80
CA VAL A 65 -20.56 -20.88 -6.79
C VAL A 65 -21.08 -22.31 -6.56
N ARG A 66 -21.91 -22.53 -5.53
CA ARG A 66 -22.39 -23.87 -5.16
C ARG A 66 -23.28 -24.53 -6.21
N TYR A 67 -24.03 -23.74 -6.97
CA TYR A 67 -24.97 -24.25 -7.96
C TYR A 67 -24.42 -24.17 -9.40
N ALA A 68 -23.45 -23.30 -9.70
CA ALA A 68 -22.70 -23.34 -10.96
C ALA A 68 -21.90 -24.65 -11.13
N GLU A 69 -21.56 -25.35 -10.04
CA GLU A 69 -20.97 -26.69 -10.08
C GLU A 69 -22.00 -27.82 -10.28
N LYS A 70 -23.29 -27.56 -10.00
CA LYS A 70 -24.37 -28.54 -10.22
C LYS A 70 -24.82 -28.59 -11.68
N ASP A 71 -24.78 -27.47 -12.39
CA ASP A 71 -25.17 -27.41 -13.81
C ASP A 71 -24.06 -27.87 -14.77
N LYS A 72 -22.86 -28.19 -14.26
CA LYS A 72 -21.74 -28.76 -15.02
C LYS A 72 -21.60 -30.28 -14.90
N ARG A 73 -22.55 -30.96 -14.23
CA ARG A 73 -22.56 -32.43 -14.07
C ARG A 73 -23.70 -33.09 -14.84
#